data_AF-A0A7C1WRF3-F1
#
_entry.id   AF-A0A7C1WRF3-F1
#
_cell.length_a   1.000
_cell.length_b   1.000
_cell.length_c   1.000
_cell.angle_alpha   90.00
_cell.angle_beta   90.00
_cell.angle_gamma   90.00
#
_symmetry.space_group_name_H-M   'P 1'
#
loop_
_entity.id
_entity.type
_entity.pdbx_description
1 polymer ?
#
loop_
_entity_poly.entity_id
_entity_poly.type
_entity_poly.pdbx_seq_one_letter_code
_entity_poly.pdbx_strand_id
1 'polypeptide(L)' 'MREVIEVEFGGKKHRISYAVSKGLITVSSAFGSKSTQLGNSPPEVLAMLMGKELLQEATRKGLLS' A
#
# COMPACT_ATOMS: atom_id res chain seq x y z
N MET A 1 -8.54 2.95 -12.72
CA MET A 1 -7.72 4.14 -12.44
C MET A 1 -6.69 3.76 -11.38
N ARG A 2 -5.43 4.17 -11.55
CA ARG A 2 -4.36 3.89 -10.59
C ARG A 2 -3.96 5.20 -9.96
N GLU A 3 -3.99 5.24 -8.64
CA GLU A 3 -3.66 6.41 -7.84
C GLU A 3 -2.39 6.14 -7.04
N VAL A 4 -1.73 7.21 -6.58
CA VAL A 4 -0.46 7.13 -5.85
C VAL A 4 -0.58 7.98 -4.60
N ILE A 5 -0.17 7.42 -3.47
CA ILE A 5 -0.04 8.11 -2.19
C ILE A 5 1.41 8.04 -1.70
N GLU A 6 1.81 9.06 -0.96
CA GLU A 6 3.07 9.05 -0.22
C GLU A 6 2.80 8.60 1.21
N VAL A 7 3.51 7.56 1.64
CA VAL A 7 3.41 7.01 2.99
C VAL A 7 4.77 7.19 3.66
N GLU A 8 4.78 7.84 4.83
CA GLU A 8 5.97 7.90 5.65
C GLU A 8 6.14 6.61 6.45
N PHE A 9 7.34 6.02 6.36
CA PHE A 9 7.72 4.81 7.08
C PHE A 9 9.22 4.84 7.36
N GLY A 10 9.63 4.65 8.62
CA GLY A 10 11.05 4.68 9.00
C GLY A 10 11.75 6.02 8.71
N GLY A 11 11.02 7.14 8.80
CA GLY A 11 11.54 8.48 8.49
C GLY A 11 11.77 8.76 7.00
N LYS A 12 11.36 7.85 6.11
CA LYS A 12 11.43 8.00 4.65
C LYS A 12 10.03 8.02 4.05
N LYS A 13 9.85 8.81 2.99
CA LYS A 13 8.61 8.80 2.19
C LYS A 13 8.71 7.70 1.13
N HIS A 14 7.70 6.85 1.09
CA HIS A 14 7.56 5.78 0.11
C HIS A 14 6.33 5.99 -0.75
N ARG A 15 6.49 5.82 -2.06
CA ARG A 15 5.37 5.86 -3.00
C ARG A 15 4.66 4.52 -3.02
N ILE A 16 3.37 4.54 -2.72
CA ILE A 16 2.48 3.40 -2.78
C ILE A 16 1.43 3.69 -3.85
N SER A 17 1.26 2.77 -4.79
CA SER A 17 0.15 2.85 -5.75
C SER A 17 -1.03 2.03 -5.27
N TYR A 18 -2.24 2.44 -5.57
CA TYR A 18 -3.40 1.58 -5.46
C TYR A 18 -4.31 1.70 -6.68
N ALA A 19 -5.12 0.66 -6.88
CA ALA A 19 -6.18 0.65 -7.88
C ALA A 19 -7.41 -0.02 -7.27
N VAL A 20 -8.59 0.53 -7.57
CA VAL A 20 -9.87 -0.06 -7.19
C VAL A 20 -10.51 -0.66 -8.43
N SER A 21 -10.93 -1.93 -8.34
CA SER A 21 -11.62 -2.64 -9.41
C SER A 21 -12.58 -3.67 -8.82
N LYS A 22 -13.85 -3.66 -9.27
CA LYS A 22 -14.88 -4.62 -8.86
C LYS A 22 -15.01 -4.79 -7.32
N GLY A 23 -14.90 -3.69 -6.57
CA GLY A 23 -14.99 -3.70 -5.10
C GLY A 23 -13.74 -4.21 -4.38
N LEU A 24 -12.67 -4.50 -5.10
CA LEU A 24 -11.36 -4.84 -4.55
C LEU A 24 -10.43 -3.64 -4.68
N ILE A 25 -9.63 -3.41 -3.64
CA ILE A 25 -8.48 -2.52 -3.69
C ILE A 25 -7.22 -3.36 -3.80
N THR A 26 -6.39 -3.06 -4.79
CA THR A 26 -5.06 -3.62 -4.95
C THR A 26 -4.05 -2.53 -4.66
N VAL A 27 -3.20 -2.75 -3.66
CA VAL A 27 -2.16 -1.83 -3.20
C VAL A 27 -0.81 -2.42 -3.57
N SER A 28 0.05 -1.62 -4.18
CA SER A 28 1.34 -2.03 -4.72
C SER A 28 2.45 -1.07 -4.29
N SER A 29 3.59 -1.63 -3.89
CA SER A 29 4.84 -0.93 -3.62
C SER A 29 5.95 -1.50 -4.51
N ALA A 30 7.16 -0.93 -4.42
CA ALA A 30 8.33 -1.50 -5.07
C ALA A 30 8.69 -2.92 -4.57
N PHE A 31 8.13 -3.36 -3.43
CA PHE A 31 8.50 -4.59 -2.74
C PHE A 31 7.42 -5.68 -2.82
N GLY A 32 6.27 -5.38 -3.42
CA GLY A 32 5.18 -6.33 -3.58
C GLY A 32 3.81 -5.67 -3.70
N SER A 33 2.77 -6.50 -3.75
CA SER A 33 1.38 -6.04 -3.82
C SER A 33 0.48 -6.90 -2.95
N LYS A 34 -0.56 -6.29 -2.39
CA LYS A 34 -1.64 -6.95 -1.67
C LYS A 34 -2.99 -6.49 -2.21
N SER A 35 -3.99 -7.34 -2.15
CA SER A 35 -5.37 -6.99 -2.49
C SER A 35 -6.33 -7.35 -1.36
N THR A 36 -7.37 -6.55 -1.16
CA THR A 36 -8.44 -6.83 -0.21
C THR A 36 -9.77 -6.24 -0.69
N GLN A 37 -10.87 -6.60 -0.01
CA GLN A 37 -12.17 -5.98 -0.23
C GLN A 37 -12.15 -4.53 0.26
N LEU A 38 -12.62 -3.59 -0.57
CA LEU A 38 -12.69 -2.17 -0.21
C LEU A 38 -13.72 -1.94 0.92
N GLY A 39 -14.83 -2.68 0.90
CA GLY A 39 -15.94 -2.49 1.83
C GLY A 39 -16.51 -1.07 1.74
N ASN A 40 -16.73 -0.45 2.90
CA ASN A 40 -17.24 0.94 3.01
C ASN A 40 -16.13 1.95 3.38
N SER A 41 -14.87 1.54 3.42
CA SER A 41 -13.76 2.42 3.77
C SER A 41 -13.26 3.21 2.57
N PRO A 42 -12.81 4.47 2.75
CA PRO A 42 -12.17 5.22 1.68
C PRO A 42 -10.94 4.46 1.13
N PRO A 43 -10.76 4.37 -0.21
CA PRO A 43 -9.63 3.69 -0.83
C PRO A 43 -8.26 4.15 -0.32
N GLU A 44 -8.11 5.44 -0.06
CA GLU A 44 -6.87 6.09 0.38
C GLU A 44 -6.44 5.59 1.75
N VAL A 45 -7.41 5.40 2.66
CA VAL A 45 -7.17 4.93 4.03
C VAL A 45 -6.69 3.47 4.00
N LEU A 46 -7.36 2.62 3.21
CA LEU A 46 -6.94 1.23 3.02
C LEU A 46 -5.60 1.13 2.30
N ALA A 47 -5.36 1.97 1.29
CA ALA A 47 -4.09 2.05 0.60
C ALA A 47 -2.94 2.43 1.53
N MET A 48 -3.16 3.38 2.45
CA MET A 48 -2.16 3.77 3.44
C MET A 48 -1.88 2.63 4.43
N LEU A 49 -2.91 1.99 4.97
CA LEU A 49 -2.77 0.88 5.91
C LEU A 49 -2.00 -0.29 5.28
N MET A 50 -2.46 -0.77 4.12
CA MET A 50 -1.83 -1.87 3.40
C MET A 50 -0.43 -1.49 2.88
N GLY A 51 -0.23 -0.23 2.50
CA GLY A 51 1.07 0.31 2.12
C GLY A 51 2.09 0.19 3.25
N LYS A 52 1.71 0.55 4.49
CA LYS A 52 2.57 0.37 5.68
C LYS A 52 2.85 -1.10 5.96
N GLU A 53 1.88 -1.99 5.81
CA GLU A 53 2.11 -3.42 5.96
C GLU A 53 3.13 -3.96 4.96
N LEU A 54 3.02 -3.55 3.68
CA LEU A 54 3.97 -3.95 2.64
C LEU A 54 5.39 -3.47 2.96
N LEU A 55 5.54 -2.24 3.45
CA LEU A 55 6.84 -1.69 3.86
C LEU A 55 7.39 -2.42 5.09
N GLN A 56 6.56 -2.72 6.08
CA GLN A 56 6.96 -3.49 7.26
C GLN A 56 7.37 -4.92 6.90
N GLU A 57 6.66 -5.56 5.97
CA GLU A 57 7.05 -6.86 5.44
C GLU A 57 8.38 -6.78 4.67
N ALA A 58 8.59 -5.73 3.87
CA ALA A 58 9.85 -5.48 3.19
C ALA A 58 11.02 -5.29 4.18
N THR A 59 10.82 -4.55 5.28
CA THR A 59 11.82 -4.43 6.35
C THR A 59 12.14 -5.77 7.00
N ARG A 60 11.12 -6.57 7.34
CA ARG A 60 11.32 -7.92 7.91
C ARG A 60 12.09 -8.85 6.97
N LYS A 61 11.94 -8.68 5.66
CA LYS A 61 12.66 -9.44 4.62
C LYS A 61 14.04 -8.86 4.29
N GLY A 62 14.45 -7.75 4.91
CA GLY A 62 15.71 -7.06 4.58
C GLY A 62 15.72 -6.36 3.22
N LEU A 63 14.55 -6.17 2.59
CA LEU A 63 14.39 -5.47 1.30
C LEU A 63 14.27 -3.95 1.47
N LEU A 64 14.00 -3.50 2.70
CA LEU A 64 13.90 -2.10 3.08
C LEU A 64 14.91 -1.84 4.21
N SER A 65 15.88 -0.95 3.96
CA SER A 65 16.96 -0.58 4.88
C SER A 65 16.85 0.88 5.36
#